data_AF-A0A8X6UKR6-F1
#
_entry.id   AF-A0A8X6UKR6-F1
#
_cell.length_a   1.000
_cell.length_b   1.000
_cell.length_c   1.000
_cell.angle_alpha   90.00
_cell.angle_beta   90.00
_cell.angle_gamma   90.00
#
_symmetry.space_group_name_H-M   'P 1'
#
loop_
_entity.id
_entity.type
_entity.pdbx_description
1 polymer ?
#
loop_
_entity_poly.entity_id
_entity_poly.type
_entity_poly.pdbx_seq_one_letter_code
_entity_poly.pdbx_strand_id
1 'polypeptide(L)'
;MSLNSLIWKFCPKVVGCGRNVAEIAAYLGTCVYNDGQSSLVSVAKKLDLLINKKMKMHFQILDKLRIKKAEKRVSEQSHEARKTKRLKVIKDNENMRMKEGDVYVPGGF
;
A
#
# COMPACT_ATOMS: atom_id res chain seq x y z
N MET A 1 -3.61 -0.44 1.05
CA MET A 1 -3.82 0.69 0.11
C MET A 1 -4.83 1.61 0.78
N SER A 2 -4.79 2.93 0.62
CA SER A 2 -5.84 3.79 1.19
C SER A 2 -7.01 3.91 0.22
N LEU A 3 -8.22 4.21 0.73
CA LEU A 3 -9.40 4.46 -0.10
C LEU A 3 -9.14 5.61 -1.09
N ASN A 4 -8.59 6.74 -0.61
CA ASN A 4 -8.26 7.87 -1.49
C ASN A 4 -7.33 7.47 -2.63
N SER A 5 -6.32 6.64 -2.37
CA SER A 5 -5.43 6.16 -3.43
C SER A 5 -6.15 5.29 -4.47
N LEU A 6 -7.24 4.61 -4.11
CA LEU A 6 -8.08 3.85 -5.06
C LEU A 6 -8.97 4.77 -5.88
N ILE A 7 -9.60 5.77 -5.24
CA ILE A 7 -10.43 6.76 -5.94
C ILE A 7 -9.61 7.47 -7.02
N TRP A 8 -8.39 7.93 -6.67
CA TRP A 8 -7.50 8.60 -7.61
C TRP A 8 -6.94 7.69 -8.72
N LYS A 9 -7.01 6.36 -8.56
CA LYS A 9 -6.71 5.43 -9.67
C LYS A 9 -7.81 5.42 -10.74
N PHE A 10 -9.06 5.67 -10.36
CA PHE A 10 -10.19 5.67 -11.29
C PHE A 10 -10.44 7.05 -11.90
N CYS A 11 -10.30 8.12 -11.13
CA CYS A 11 -10.33 9.50 -11.61
C CYS A 11 -9.01 10.17 -11.22
N PRO A 12 -8.04 10.31 -12.13
CA PRO A 12 -6.76 10.93 -11.81
C PRO A 12 -6.93 12.38 -11.36
N LYS A 13 -6.33 12.75 -10.22
CA LYS A 13 -6.44 14.10 -9.63
C LYS A 13 -5.96 15.23 -10.55
N VAL A 14 -5.06 14.91 -11.48
CA VAL A 14 -4.43 15.87 -12.40
C VAL A 14 -5.29 16.19 -13.62
N VAL A 15 -6.33 15.40 -13.88
CA VAL A 15 -7.28 15.62 -14.97
C VAL A 15 -8.58 16.12 -14.36
N GLY A 16 -9.13 17.21 -14.89
CA GLY A 16 -10.46 17.68 -14.48
C GLY A 16 -11.51 16.63 -14.83
N CYS A 17 -11.91 15.83 -13.84
CA CYS A 17 -13.05 14.92 -13.96
C CYS A 17 -14.35 15.69 -13.67
N GLY A 18 -15.40 15.46 -14.45
CA GLY A 18 -16.74 15.92 -14.07
C GLY A 18 -17.23 15.24 -12.78
N ARG A 19 -18.19 15.86 -12.08
CA ARG A 19 -18.76 15.34 -10.82
C ARG A 19 -19.18 13.87 -10.92
N ASN A 20 -19.87 13.49 -11.99
CA ASN A 20 -20.36 12.13 -12.20
C ASN A 20 -19.22 11.10 -12.24
N VAL A 21 -18.09 11.45 -12.86
CA VAL A 21 -16.91 10.57 -12.94
C VAL A 21 -16.27 10.40 -11.57
N ALA A 22 -16.15 11.49 -10.80
CA ALA A 22 -15.62 11.43 -9.44
C ALA A 22 -16.50 10.59 -8.50
N GLU A 23 -17.82 10.69 -8.66
CA GLU A 23 -18.78 9.90 -7.88
C GLU A 23 -18.70 8.40 -8.22
N ILE A 24 -18.65 8.04 -9.50
CA ILE A 24 -18.45 6.65 -9.94
C ILE A 24 -17.11 6.11 -9.41
N ALA A 25 -16.04 6.90 -9.48
CA ALA A 25 -14.73 6.54 -8.93
C ALA A 25 -14.79 6.29 -7.41
N ALA A 26 -15.60 7.05 -6.66
CA ALA A 26 -15.82 6.84 -5.23
C ALA A 26 -16.55 5.51 -4.96
N TYR A 27 -17.60 5.20 -5.71
CA TYR A 27 -18.31 3.91 -5.58
C TYR A 27 -17.38 2.73 -5.90
N LEU A 28 -16.68 2.76 -7.03
CA LEU A 28 -15.73 1.71 -7.42
C LEU A 28 -14.58 1.58 -6.43
N GLY A 29 -14.03 2.70 -5.97
CA GLY A 29 -12.98 2.74 -4.96
C GLY A 29 -13.42 2.08 -3.65
N THR A 30 -14.65 2.31 -3.23
CA THR A 30 -15.23 1.72 -2.01
C THR A 30 -15.43 0.21 -2.14
N CYS A 31 -15.98 -0.26 -3.26
CA CYS A 31 -16.10 -1.69 -3.55
C CYS A 31 -14.73 -2.40 -3.50
N VAL A 32 -13.73 -1.83 -4.17
CA VAL A 32 -12.38 -2.42 -4.20
C VAL A 32 -11.68 -2.36 -2.85
N TYR A 33 -11.92 -1.31 -2.06
CA TYR A 33 -11.31 -1.16 -0.74
C TYR A 33 -11.84 -2.21 0.24
N ASN A 34 -13.16 -2.41 0.28
CA ASN A 34 -13.81 -3.34 1.21
C ASN A 34 -13.65 -4.79 0.74
N ASP A 35 -14.14 -5.08 -0.46
CA ASP A 35 -14.36 -6.45 -0.94
C ASP A 35 -13.27 -6.93 -1.89
N GLY A 36 -12.34 -6.05 -2.28
CA GLY A 36 -11.28 -6.36 -3.23
C GLY A 36 -11.70 -6.15 -4.69
N GLN A 37 -10.75 -6.36 -5.60
CA GLN A 37 -10.92 -6.20 -7.05
C GLN A 37 -12.00 -7.13 -7.62
N SER A 38 -12.20 -8.30 -7.01
CA SER A 38 -13.24 -9.24 -7.42
C SER A 38 -14.67 -8.68 -7.30
N SER A 39 -14.89 -7.66 -6.46
CA SER A 39 -16.19 -6.96 -6.37
C SER A 39 -16.62 -6.33 -7.70
N LEU A 40 -15.67 -5.94 -8.55
CA LEU A 40 -15.94 -5.36 -9.86
C LEU A 40 -16.62 -6.35 -10.82
N VAL A 41 -16.56 -7.65 -10.55
CA VAL A 41 -17.31 -8.65 -11.32
C VAL A 41 -18.81 -8.45 -11.16
N SER A 42 -19.27 -8.16 -9.95
CA SER A 42 -20.69 -7.88 -9.68
C SER A 42 -21.13 -6.56 -10.30
N VAL A 43 -20.27 -5.54 -10.25
CA VAL A 43 -20.52 -4.23 -10.90
C VAL A 43 -20.64 -4.41 -12.41
N ALA A 44 -19.68 -5.09 -13.04
CA ALA A 44 -19.68 -5.34 -14.47
C ALA A 44 -20.92 -6.12 -14.93
N LYS A 45 -21.34 -7.14 -14.17
CA LYS A 45 -22.59 -7.88 -14.44
C LYS A 45 -23.83 -6.99 -14.40
N LYS A 46 -23.92 -6.04 -13.46
CA LYS A 46 -25.04 -5.09 -13.37
C LYS A 46 -25.07 -4.07 -14.51
N LEU A 47 -23.93 -3.86 -15.16
CA LEU A 47 -23.77 -2.98 -16.32
C LEU A 47 -23.79 -3.77 -17.64
N ASP A 48 -24.17 -5.06 -17.60
CA ASP A 48 -24.18 -5.97 -18.75
C ASP A 48 -22.83 -6.07 -19.49
N LEU A 49 -21.73 -5.87 -18.75
CA LEU A 49 -20.37 -5.99 -19.27
C LEU A 49 -19.89 -7.44 -19.18
N LEU A 50 -19.37 -7.96 -20.31
CA LEU A 50 -18.80 -9.30 -20.39
C LEU A 50 -17.44 -9.36 -19.69
N ILE A 51 -17.37 -10.13 -18.60
CA ILE A 51 -16.10 -10.48 -17.94
C ILE A 51 -15.69 -11.89 -18.34
N ASN A 52 -14.55 -12.00 -19.01
CA ASN A 52 -13.98 -13.30 -19.36
C ASN A 52 -13.31 -13.98 -18.14
N LYS A 53 -13.10 -15.29 -18.26
CA LYS A 53 -12.49 -16.13 -17.20
C LYS A 53 -11.09 -15.64 -16.80
N LYS A 54 -10.29 -15.16 -17.76
CA LYS A 54 -8.93 -14.64 -17.51
C LYS A 54 -8.95 -13.42 -16.62
N MET A 55 -9.87 -12.49 -16.86
CA MET A 55 -10.03 -11.27 -16.08
C MET A 55 -10.50 -11.56 -14.66
N LYS A 56 -11.45 -12.49 -14.50
CA LYS A 56 -11.87 -12.97 -13.17
C LYS A 56 -10.70 -13.58 -12.38
N MET A 57 -9.88 -14.42 -13.03
CA MET A 57 -8.68 -14.99 -12.41
C MET A 57 -7.66 -13.90 -12.06
N HIS A 58 -7.48 -12.90 -12.94
CA HIS A 58 -6.58 -11.79 -12.67
C HIS A 58 -7.01 -10.97 -11.44
N PHE A 59 -8.32 -10.69 -11.28
CA PHE A 59 -8.84 -10.01 -10.10
C PHE A 59 -8.57 -10.80 -8.81
N GLN A 60 -8.76 -12.12 -8.84
CA GLN A 60 -8.42 -12.97 -7.69
C GLN A 60 -6.92 -12.92 -7.34
N ILE A 61 -6.04 -12.84 -8.34
CA ILE A 61 -4.59 -12.70 -8.10
C ILE A 61 -4.30 -11.35 -7.43
N LEU A 62 -4.91 -10.26 -7.91
CA LEU A 62 -4.73 -8.93 -7.32
C LEU A 62 -5.23 -8.89 -5.86
N ASP A 63 -6.32 -9.57 -5.54
CA ASP A 63 -6.83 -9.69 -4.18
C ASP A 63 -5.87 -10.45 -3.26
N LYS A 64 -5.30 -11.56 -3.72
CA LYS A 64 -4.26 -12.29 -2.97
C LYS A 64 -3.04 -11.41 -2.72
N LEU A 65 -2.58 -10.65 -3.72
CA LEU A 65 -1.47 -9.71 -3.56
C LEU A 65 -1.78 -8.59 -2.57
N ARG A 66 -3.03 -8.09 -2.58
CA ARG A 66 -3.51 -7.07 -1.62
C ARG A 66 -3.41 -7.59 -0.19
N ILE A 67 -3.90 -8.81 0.06
CA ILE A 67 -3.85 -9.46 1.38
C ILE A 67 -2.41 -9.67 1.82
N LYS A 68 -1.56 -10.27 0.97
CA LYS A 68 -0.13 -10.49 1.27
C LYS A 68 0.60 -9.19 1.63
N LYS A 69 0.29 -8.09 0.94
CA LYS A 69 0.87 -6.76 1.24
C LYS A 69 0.35 -6.20 2.57
N ALA A 70 -0.90 -6.47 2.94
CA ALA A 70 -1.46 -6.07 4.22
C ALA A 70 -0.81 -6.86 5.37
N GLU A 71 -0.72 -8.19 5.26
CA GLU A 71 -0.04 -9.05 6.23
C GLU A 71 1.42 -8.64 6.45
N LYS A 72 2.15 -8.36 5.36
CA LYS A 72 3.52 -7.85 5.45
C LYS A 72 3.60 -6.55 6.26
N ARG A 73 2.69 -5.60 6.02
CA ARG A 73 2.66 -4.33 6.78
C ARG A 73 2.36 -4.55 8.26
N VAL A 74 1.43 -5.46 8.58
CA VAL A 74 1.11 -5.81 9.97
C VAL A 74 2.34 -6.42 10.65
N SER A 75 3.01 -7.36 9.98
CA SER A 75 4.25 -7.96 10.47
C SER A 75 5.34 -6.91 10.71
N GLU A 76 5.55 -5.98 9.77
CA GLU A 76 6.53 -4.88 9.90
C GLU A 76 6.18 -3.87 11.00
N GLN A 77 4.89 -3.65 11.28
CA GLN A 77 4.42 -2.75 12.33
C GLN A 77 4.37 -3.41 13.72
N SER A 78 4.54 -4.73 13.78
CA SER A 78 4.60 -5.46 15.05
C SER A 78 5.66 -4.86 15.99
N HIS A 79 5.38 -4.90 17.29
CA HIS A 79 6.28 -4.36 18.30
C HIS A 79 7.68 -5.01 18.20
N GLU A 80 7.72 -6.31 17.96
CA GLU A 80 8.95 -7.08 17.79
C GLU A 80 9.73 -6.63 16.55
N ALA A 81 9.08 -6.48 15.39
CA ALA A 81 9.75 -5.98 14.20
C ALA A 81 10.32 -4.57 14.42
N ARG A 82 9.57 -3.69 15.10
CA ARG A 82 10.05 -2.34 15.46
C ARG A 82 11.25 -2.38 16.41
N LYS A 83 11.21 -3.23 17.44
CA LYS A 83 12.30 -3.40 18.40
C LYS A 83 13.56 -3.94 17.71
N THR A 84 13.44 -4.99 16.90
CA THR A 84 14.54 -5.57 16.14
C THR A 84 15.16 -4.56 15.18
N LYS A 85 14.34 -3.77 14.49
CA LYS A 85 14.82 -2.73 13.58
C LYS A 85 15.58 -1.62 14.32
N ARG A 86 15.10 -1.20 15.50
CA ARG A 86 15.82 -0.24 16.36
C ARG A 86 17.16 -0.79 16.85
N LEU A 87 17.19 -2.02 17.34
CA LEU A 87 18.42 -2.68 17.79
C LEU A 87 19.45 -2.79 16.66
N LYS A 88 19.00 -3.10 15.44
CA LYS A 88 19.88 -3.17 14.27
C LYS A 88 20.52 -1.82 13.95
N VAL A 89 19.74 -0.73 13.97
CA VAL A 89 20.25 0.64 13.76
C VAL A 89 21.25 1.04 14.84
N ILE A 90 20.99 0.72 16.12
CA ILE A 90 21.93 1.00 17.21
C ILE A 90 23.25 0.27 16.97
N LYS A 91 23.20 -1.03 16.67
CA LYS A 91 24.39 -1.84 16.39
C LYS A 91 25.16 -1.33 15.17
N ASP A 92 24.46 -0.94 14.11
CA ASP A 92 25.08 -0.39 12.91
C ASP A 92 25.78 0.95 13.23
N ASN A 93 25.15 1.83 14.02
CA ASN A 93 25.76 3.08 14.47
C ASN A 93 26.99 2.85 15.37
N GLU A 94 26.92 1.91 16.32
CA GLU A 94 28.07 1.53 17.16
C GLU A 94 29.24 1.03 16.30
N ASN A 95 28.97 0.17 15.31
CA ASN A 95 30.00 -0.31 14.39
C ASN A 95 30.63 0.82 13.56
N MET A 96 29.85 1.83 13.17
CA MET A 96 30.38 3.01 12.45
C MET A 96 31.26 3.85 13.37
N ARG A 97 30.84 4.13 14.61
CA ARG A 97 31.65 4.86 15.60
C ARG A 97 32.98 4.15 15.90
N MET A 98 32.95 2.83 16.02
CA MET A 98 34.16 2.02 16.22
C MET A 98 35.12 2.05 15.01
N LYS A 99 34.59 2.24 13.79
CA LYS A 99 35.41 2.36 12.56
C LYS A 99 35.97 3.76 12.34
N GLU A 100 35.22 4.79 12.71
CA GLU A 100 35.63 6.19 12.55
C GLU A 100 36.61 6.63 13.65
N GLY A 101 36.69 5.90 14.77
CA GLY A 101 37.47 6.29 15.95
C GLY A 101 36.79 7.45 16.70
N ASP A 102 37.31 7.80 17.88
CA ASP A 102 36.76 8.92 18.66
C ASP A 102 36.86 10.24 17.87
N VAL A 103 35.74 10.69 17.31
CA VAL A 103 35.66 11.96 16.59
C VAL A 103 35.82 13.12 17.58
N TYR A 104 36.71 14.04 17.22
CA TYR A 104 37.08 15.24 17.96
C TYR A 104 35.89 15.93 18.64
N VAL A 105 35.97 16.08 19.97
CA VAL A 105 35.06 16.91 20.76
C VAL A 105 35.58 18.35 20.76
N PRO A 106 34.77 19.36 20.41
CA PRO A 106 35.17 20.75 20.59
C PRO A 106 35.40 21.02 22.08
N GLY A 107 36.65 21.32 22.45
CA GLY A 107 37.05 21.61 23.84
C GLY A 107 37.95 20.59 24.52
N GLY A 108 38.46 19.56 23.82
CA GLY A 108 39.51 18.69 24.35
C GLY A 108 40.91 19.33 24.21
N PHE A 109 41.45 19.84 25.32
CA PHE A 109 42.88 20.00 25.59
C PHE A 109 43.24 19.12 26.79
#